data_AF-X0YE88-F1
#
_entry.id   AF-X0YE88-F1
#
_cell.length_a   1.000
_cell.length_b   1.000
_cell.length_c   1.000
_cell.angle_alpha   90.00
_cell.angle_beta   90.00
_cell.angle_gamma   90.00
#
_symmetry.space_group_name_H-M   'P 1'
#
loop_
_entity.id
_entity.type
_entity.pdbx_description
1 polymer ?
#
loop_
_entity_poly.entity_id
_entity_poly.type
_entity_poly.pdbx_seq_one_letter_code
_entity_poly.pdbx_strand_id
1 'polypeptide(L)' 'PNLDCGSCGFETCYELAREIVKGTRGVEDCVSLQPTTEVRIDGKLMPMNPFISGIVRNTILGMLSPLKGFKRGKVEISL' A
#
# COMPACT_ATOMS: atom_id res chain seq x y z
N PRO A 1 5.34 -9.40 -2.18
CA PRO A 1 3.87 -9.42 -1.99
C PRO A 1 3.08 -10.20 -3.06
N ASN A 2 3.71 -10.65 -4.17
CA ASN A 2 3.07 -11.44 -5.23
C ASN A 2 1.84 -10.76 -5.87
N LEU A 3 1.95 -9.44 -6.06
CA LEU A 3 0.88 -8.59 -6.61
C LEU A 3 1.04 -8.32 -8.10
N ASP A 4 2.23 -8.59 -8.67
CA ASP A 4 2.61 -8.37 -10.07
C ASP A 4 2.09 -7.04 -10.65
N CYS A 5 2.31 -5.97 -9.88
CA CYS A 5 1.63 -4.68 -10.11
C CYS A 5 2.37 -3.73 -11.06
N GLY A 6 3.54 -4.09 -11.59
CA GLY A 6 4.30 -3.23 -12.50
C GLY A 6 4.93 -1.98 -11.87
N SER A 7 4.58 -1.62 -10.63
CA SER A 7 4.85 -0.28 -10.09
C SER A 7 6.33 -0.01 -9.76
N CYS A 8 7.15 -1.05 -9.72
CA CYS A 8 8.61 -0.97 -9.54
C CYS A 8 9.38 -1.05 -10.87
N GLY A 9 8.67 -1.06 -12.01
CA GLY A 9 9.25 -1.19 -13.35
C GLY A 9 9.45 -2.64 -13.83
N PHE A 10 9.11 -3.63 -13.01
CA PHE A 10 9.12 -5.06 -13.37
C PHE A 10 7.69 -5.59 -13.49
N GLU A 11 7.43 -6.44 -14.47
CA GLU A 11 6.09 -7.00 -14.71
C GLU A 11 5.69 -7.95 -13.58
N THR A 12 6.65 -8.72 -13.07
CA THR A 12 6.41 -9.68 -11.99
C THR A 12 7.21 -9.36 -10.73
N CYS A 13 6.68 -9.75 -9.58
CA CYS A 13 7.38 -9.67 -8.30
C CYS A 13 8.63 -10.56 -8.29
N TYR A 14 8.61 -11.63 -9.09
CA TYR A 14 9.74 -12.54 -9.23
C TYR A 14 10.95 -11.87 -9.90
N GLU A 15 10.73 -11.04 -10.93
CA GLU A 15 11.80 -10.27 -11.57
C GLU A 15 12.48 -9.31 -10.61
N LEU A 16 11.70 -8.52 -9.87
CA LEU A 16 12.25 -7.65 -8.82
C LEU A 16 13.02 -8.48 -7.78
N ALA A 17 12.46 -9.60 -7.32
CA ALA A 17 13.12 -10.46 -6.34
C ALA A 17 14.48 -11.00 -6.85
N ARG A 18 14.58 -11.34 -8.15
CA ARG A 18 15.86 -11.75 -8.75
C ARG A 18 16.89 -10.64 -8.72
N GLU A 19 16.51 -9.41 -9.06
CA GLU A 19 17.43 -8.26 -9.04
C GLU A 19 17.85 -7.89 -7.61
N ILE A 20 16.95 -8.04 -6.63
CA ILE A 20 17.29 -7.89 -5.21
C ILE A 20 18.36 -8.92 -4.80
N VAL A 21 18.18 -10.19 -5.16
CA VAL A 21 19.16 -11.25 -4.83
C VAL A 21 20.51 -11.02 -5.53
N LYS A 22 20.52 -10.43 -6.72
CA LYS A 22 21.75 -10.02 -7.42
C LYS A 22 22.44 -8.80 -6.79
N GLY A 23 21.77 -8.06 -5.91
CA GLY A 23 22.28 -6.83 -5.30
C GLY A 23 22.19 -5.60 -6.21
N THR A 24 21.41 -5.64 -7.30
CA THR A 24 21.22 -4.52 -8.24
C THR A 24 20.00 -3.65 -7.89
N ARG A 25 19.11 -4.16 -7.03
CA ARG A 25 17.88 -3.51 -6.54
C ARG A 25 17.68 -3.78 -5.05
N GLY A 26 16.81 -3.01 -4.42
CA GLY A 26 16.47 -3.12 -2.99
C GLY A 26 15.01 -3.51 -2.75
N VAL A 27 14.71 -3.96 -1.53
CA VAL A 27 13.32 -4.30 -1.13
C VAL A 27 12.44 -3.04 -1.09
N GLU A 28 13.06 -1.90 -0.79
CA GLU A 28 12.49 -0.56 -0.81
C GLU A 28 11.99 -0.12 -2.19
N ASP A 29 12.47 -0.74 -3.29
CA ASP A 29 11.95 -0.47 -4.64
C ASP A 29 10.51 -0.95 -4.81
N CYS A 30 10.02 -1.84 -3.93
CA CYS A 30 8.63 -2.29 -3.96
C CYS A 30 7.71 -1.30 -3.23
N VAL A 31 7.03 -0.44 -3.99
CA VAL A 31 6.05 0.54 -3.46
C VAL A 31 4.97 -0.11 -2.58
N SER A 32 4.55 -1.34 -2.90
CA SER A 32 3.57 -2.08 -2.10
C SER A 32 4.06 -2.53 -0.71
N LEU A 33 5.37 -2.52 -0.48
CA LEU A 33 5.96 -2.78 0.84
C LEU A 33 6.15 -1.50 1.65
N GLN A 34 5.95 -0.32 1.04
CA GLN A 34 5.96 0.99 1.70
C GLN A 34 4.62 1.70 1.52
N PRO A 35 3.53 1.18 2.11
CA PRO A 35 2.20 1.71 1.88
C PRO A 35 2.02 3.10 2.51
N THR A 36 1.36 3.99 1.80
CA THR A 36 0.86 5.28 2.35
C THR A 36 -0.48 5.12 3.09
N THR A 37 -1.15 3.98 2.91
CA THR A 37 -2.40 3.61 3.56
C THR A 37 -2.26 2.19 4.08
N GLU A 38 -2.29 2.03 5.40
CA GLU A 38 -2.18 0.73 6.05
C GLU A 38 -3.56 0.15 6.36
N VAL A 39 -3.78 -1.09 5.94
CA VAL A 39 -4.91 -1.92 6.36
C VAL A 39 -4.34 -3.16 7.02
N ARG A 40 -4.84 -3.52 8.22
CA ARG A 40 -4.38 -4.70 8.95
C ARG A 40 -5.54 -5.65 9.19
N ILE A 41 -5.32 -6.94 8.95
CA ILE A 41 -6.25 -8.04 9.25
C ILE A 41 -5.52 -9.00 10.19
N ASP A 42 -6.12 -9.28 11.35
CA ASP A 42 -5.49 -10.08 12.41
C ASP A 42 -4.08 -9.59 12.77
N GLY A 43 -3.92 -8.27 12.85
CA GLY A 43 -2.64 -7.62 13.14
C GLY A 43 -1.61 -7.70 12.00
N LYS A 44 -1.89 -8.38 10.88
CA LYS A 44 -0.99 -8.47 9.72
C LYS A 44 -1.31 -7.39 8.69
N LEU A 45 -0.27 -6.74 8.17
CA LEU A 45 -0.41 -5.76 7.09
C LEU A 45 -0.93 -6.45 5.83
N MET A 46 -2.03 -5.93 5.27
CA MET A 46 -2.57 -6.37 3.99
C MET A 46 -1.82 -5.66 2.85
N PRO A 47 -1.04 -6.39 2.04
CA PRO A 47 -0.31 -5.77 0.93
C PRO A 47 -1.29 -5.29 -0.14
N MET A 48 -1.12 -4.05 -0.57
CA MET A 48 -1.92 -3.44 -1.63
C MET A 48 -1.02 -2.85 -2.70
N ASN A 49 -1.46 -2.91 -3.96
CA ASN A 49 -0.82 -2.14 -5.01
C ASN A 49 -1.19 -0.64 -4.87
N PRO A 50 -0.48 0.28 -5.55
CA PRO A 50 -0.75 1.71 -5.42
C PRO A 50 -2.18 2.11 -5.76
N PHE A 51 -2.80 1.45 -6.75
CA PHE A 51 -4.17 1.71 -7.17
C PHE A 51 -5.19 1.38 -6.05
N ILE A 52 -5.12 0.17 -5.49
CA ILE A 52 -6.01 -0.26 -4.40
C ILE A 52 -5.79 0.57 -3.14
N SER A 53 -4.54 0.88 -2.79
CA SER A 53 -4.21 1.78 -1.67
C SER A 53 -4.88 3.15 -1.83
N GLY A 54 -4.86 3.70 -3.06
CA GLY A 54 -5.54 4.95 -3.39
C GLY A 54 -7.06 4.88 -3.26
N ILE A 55 -7.68 3.78 -3.70
CA ILE A 55 -9.13 3.56 -3.54
C ILE A 55 -9.50 3.58 -2.06
N VAL A 56 -8.85 2.74 -1.24
CA VAL A 56 -9.15 2.63 0.19
C VAL A 56 -9.04 3.99 0.88
N ARG A 57 -7.94 4.72 0.62
CA ARG A 57 -7.72 6.06 1.17
C ARG A 57 -8.84 7.02 0.79
N ASN A 58 -9.18 7.09 -0.49
CA ASN A 58 -10.15 8.05 -0.99
C ASN A 58 -11.56 7.71 -0.53
N THR A 59 -11.91 6.42 -0.41
CA THR A 59 -13.19 5.97 0.17
C THR A 59 -13.30 6.35 1.65
N ILE A 60 -12.26 6.09 2.46
CA ILE A 60 -12.24 6.48 3.88
C ILE A 60 -12.39 8.00 4.02
N LEU A 61 -11.60 8.78 3.27
CA LEU A 61 -11.68 10.24 3.33
C LEU A 61 -13.03 10.76 2.80
N GLY A 62 -13.59 10.14 1.77
CA GLY A 62 -14.91 10.49 1.23
C GLY A 62 -16.02 10.25 2.25
N MET A 63 -15.92 9.17 3.02
CA MET A 63 -16.85 8.86 4.11
C MET A 63 -16.72 9.82 5.29
N LEU A 64 -15.49 10.17 5.69
CA LEU A 64 -15.24 10.97 6.90
C LEU A 64 -15.37 12.48 6.68
N SER A 65 -15.03 12.98 5.49
CA SER A 65 -14.98 14.43 5.22
C SER A 65 -16.27 15.22 5.43
N PRO A 66 -17.49 14.66 5.25
CA PRO A 66 -18.74 15.37 5.52
C PRO A 66 -19.14 15.38 6.99
N LEU A 67 -18.47 14.59 7.85
CA LEU A 67 -18.87 14.44 9.25
C LEU A 67 -18.54 15.69 10.06
N LYS A 68 -19.49 16.10 10.92
CA LYS A 68 -19.28 17.22 11.84
C LYS A 68 -18.07 16.94 12.73
N GLY A 69 -17.13 17.89 12.76
CA GLY A 69 -15.93 17.79 13.58
C GLY A 69 -14.74 17.09 12.91
N PHE A 70 -14.87 16.65 11.66
CA PHE A 70 -13.74 16.12 10.89
C PHE A 70 -12.61 17.17 10.77
N LYS A 71 -11.39 16.71 10.98
CA LYS A 71 -10.15 17.46 10.73
C LYS A 71 -9.17 16.56 10.00
N ARG A 72 -8.39 17.14 9.08
CA ARG A 72 -7.29 16.42 8.43
C ARG A 72 -6.26 16.02 9.48
N GLY A 73 -5.81 14.76 9.42
CA GLY A 73 -4.85 14.19 10.36
C GLY A 73 -4.71 12.68 10.18
N LYS A 74 -4.07 12.03 11.15
CA LYS A 74 -4.03 10.56 11.24
C LYS A 74 -5.46 10.05 11.48
N VAL A 75 -5.90 9.11 10.66
CA VAL A 75 -7.20 8.45 10.79
C VAL A 75 -6.95 7.05 11.32
N GLU A 76 -7.61 6.70 12.42
CA GLU A 76 -7.62 5.35 12.98
C GLU A 76 -9.08 4.89 13.05
N ILE A 77 -9.36 3.70 12.50
CA ILE A 77 -10.69 3.09 12.50
C ILE A 77 -10.54 1.70 13.14
N SER A 78 -11.41 1.38 14.10
CA SER A 78 -11.48 0.07 14.75
C SER A 78 -12.89 -0.48 14.59
N LEU A 79 -13.00 -1.80 14.38
CA LEU A 79 -14.25 -2.54 14.21
C LEU A 79 -14.36 -3.61 15.29
#